data_AF-A0A852V9I4-F1
#
_entry.id   AF-A0A852V9I4-F1
#
_cell.length_a   1.000
_cell.length_b   1.000
_cell.length_c   1.000
_cell.angle_alpha   90.00
_cell.angle_beta   90.00
_cell.angle_gamma   90.00
#
_symmetry.space_group_name_H-M   'P 1'
#
loop_
_entity.id
_entity.type
_entity.pdbx_description
1 polymer ?
#
loop_
_entity_poly.entity_id
_entity_poly.type
_entity_poly.pdbx_seq_one_letter_code
_entity_poly.pdbx_strand_id
1 'polypeptide(L)'
;MQSGHGSGHDVPVWEWVRRDVALLPPKPTLDLEPNYEDHLVNPWPQWNPTNGFFRDDDVRRAVFAGACGTTYGHHAVWQFASVRGPVINHADMGWRLAMQRPAARQMSYLRQLMLSRPFFGRVEAPEMLPAGSSDDPSRQAIATRSEDRSYAFIFFPQARQRIEIDFAAVRGPRRAWWFDPQAGMAEKTALPNTKTLILMTAPNGVADAVLVVDCVDRNFPSPGLLQGRMS
;
A
#
# COMPACT_ATOMS: atom_id res chain seq x y z
N MET A 1 -10.34 7.90 9.10
CA MET A 1 -9.24 8.83 9.45
C MET A 1 -8.87 9.69 8.24
N GLN A 2 -8.01 10.68 8.42
CA GLN A 2 -7.47 11.57 7.37
C GLN A 2 -5.96 11.69 7.59
N SER A 3 -5.15 11.09 6.73
CA SER A 3 -3.68 11.17 6.81
C SER A 3 -3.07 12.28 5.95
N GLY A 4 -3.86 12.89 5.07
CA GLY A 4 -3.39 13.87 4.09
C GLY A 4 -2.98 15.25 4.64
N HIS A 5 -2.41 16.04 3.74
CA HIS A 5 -2.23 17.50 3.79
C HIS A 5 -1.17 18.04 4.76
N GLY A 6 -1.22 17.69 6.05
CA GLY A 6 -0.52 18.45 7.10
C GLY A 6 0.63 17.76 7.81
N SER A 7 0.93 16.50 7.50
CA SER A 7 1.82 15.67 8.33
C SER A 7 3.01 15.08 7.57
N GLY A 8 3.28 15.57 6.34
CA GLY A 8 4.39 15.10 5.51
C GLY A 8 4.07 13.85 4.68
N HIS A 9 5.08 13.33 3.97
CA HIS A 9 4.97 12.12 3.11
C HIS A 9 4.71 10.86 3.91
N ASP A 10 5.49 10.63 4.96
CA ASP A 10 5.54 9.36 5.67
C ASP A 10 4.79 9.39 7.00
N VAL A 11 3.56 9.90 6.97
CA VAL A 11 2.67 9.85 8.13
C VAL A 11 2.53 8.39 8.57
N PRO A 12 2.72 8.07 9.86
CA PRO A 12 2.60 6.71 10.37
C PRO A 12 1.14 6.25 10.44
N VAL A 13 0.43 6.28 9.31
CA VAL A 13 -0.99 5.93 9.17
C VAL A 13 -1.27 4.50 9.64
N TRP A 14 -0.26 3.63 9.60
CA TRP A 14 -0.35 2.27 10.14
C TRP A 14 -0.61 2.26 11.66
N GLU A 15 -0.08 3.22 12.41
CA GLU A 15 -0.35 3.32 13.86
C GLU A 15 -1.80 3.71 14.13
N TRP A 16 -2.37 4.56 13.28
CA TRP A 16 -3.77 4.97 13.40
C TRP A 16 -4.71 3.81 13.06
N VAL A 17 -4.39 3.04 12.01
CA VAL A 17 -5.10 1.80 11.69
C VAL A 17 -5.05 0.83 12.86
N ARG A 18 -3.85 0.55 13.39
CA ARG A 18 -3.68 -0.35 14.55
C ARG A 18 -4.49 0.11 15.75
N ARG A 19 -4.47 1.41 16.06
CA ARG A 19 -5.25 2.01 17.14
C ARG A 19 -6.75 1.79 16.92
N ASP A 20 -7.26 2.10 15.73
CA ASP A 20 -8.69 2.02 15.42
C ASP A 20 -9.19 0.56 15.43
N VAL A 21 -8.39 -0.38 14.90
CA VAL A 21 -8.70 -1.82 14.88
C VAL A 21 -8.72 -2.41 16.30
N ALA A 22 -7.93 -1.87 17.23
CA ALA A 22 -7.89 -2.31 18.63
C ALA A 22 -9.07 -1.81 19.47
N LEU A 23 -9.93 -0.93 18.95
CA LEU A 23 -11.10 -0.43 19.68
C LEU A 23 -12.17 -1.51 19.83
N LEU A 24 -12.92 -1.45 20.94
CA LEU A 24 -14.03 -2.36 21.23
C LEU A 24 -15.38 -1.61 21.24
N PRO A 25 -16.42 -2.14 20.58
CA PRO A 25 -16.39 -3.30 19.68
C PRO A 25 -15.61 -3.01 18.38
N PRO A 26 -14.98 -4.03 17.76
CA PRO A 26 -14.16 -3.82 16.57
C PRO A 26 -15.02 -3.29 15.41
N LYS A 27 -14.52 -2.25 14.74
CA LYS A 27 -15.14 -1.65 13.55
C LYS A 27 -14.10 -1.50 12.44
N PRO A 28 -14.48 -1.67 11.17
CA PRO A 28 -13.59 -1.38 10.06
C PRO A 28 -13.09 0.07 10.10
N THR A 29 -11.81 0.27 9.79
CA THR A 29 -11.22 1.61 9.61
C THR A 29 -10.82 1.82 8.15
N LEU A 30 -10.90 3.08 7.72
CA LEU A 30 -10.67 3.52 6.35
C LEU A 30 -9.98 4.89 6.38
N ASP A 31 -8.95 5.05 5.55
CA ASP A 31 -8.40 6.37 5.25
C ASP A 31 -9.28 7.05 4.20
N LEU A 32 -10.06 8.03 4.63
CA LEU A 32 -11.04 8.74 3.80
C LEU A 32 -10.46 10.00 3.16
N GLU A 33 -9.25 10.40 3.57
CA GLU A 33 -8.54 11.54 3.01
C GLU A 33 -7.03 11.32 3.18
N PRO A 34 -6.44 10.39 2.39
CA PRO A 34 -5.00 10.21 2.34
C PRO A 34 -4.34 11.40 1.62
N ASN A 35 -3.01 11.35 1.50
CA ASN A 35 -2.25 12.27 0.67
C ASN A 35 -2.83 12.34 -0.75
N TYR A 36 -3.32 13.52 -1.15
CA TYR A 36 -3.87 13.73 -2.49
C TYR A 36 -2.75 13.90 -3.51
N GLU A 37 -2.84 13.18 -4.63
CA GLU A 37 -1.85 13.29 -5.71
C GLU A 37 -1.78 14.74 -6.22
N ASP A 38 -0.55 15.20 -6.45
CA ASP A 38 -0.22 16.58 -6.83
C ASP A 38 -0.67 17.65 -5.81
N HIS A 39 -1.03 17.26 -4.58
CA HIS A 39 -1.24 18.22 -3.50
C HIS A 39 0.10 18.59 -2.88
N LEU A 40 0.26 19.87 -2.53
CA LEU A 40 1.43 20.39 -1.82
C LEU A 40 1.62 19.68 -0.49
N VAL A 41 2.87 19.32 -0.18
CA VAL A 41 3.24 18.72 1.11
C VAL A 41 3.39 19.83 2.15
N ASN A 42 2.64 19.74 3.25
CA ASN A 42 2.62 20.72 4.34
C ASN A 42 2.41 22.16 3.82
N PRO A 43 1.24 22.47 3.23
CA PRO A 43 0.95 23.77 2.61
C PRO A 43 0.74 24.91 3.61
N TRP A 44 0.58 24.60 4.90
CA TRP A 44 0.15 25.55 5.92
C TRP A 44 1.25 25.85 6.96
N PRO A 45 1.33 27.11 7.46
CA PRO A 45 0.59 28.30 7.01
C PRO A 45 1.13 28.91 5.71
N GLN A 46 2.37 28.59 5.34
CA GLN A 46 2.97 28.91 4.05
C GLN A 46 3.69 27.67 3.52
N TRP A 47 3.45 27.33 2.26
CA TRP A 47 4.11 26.20 1.63
C TRP A 47 5.58 26.52 1.33
N ASN A 48 6.46 25.58 1.67
CA ASN A 48 7.86 25.60 1.24
C ASN A 48 8.01 24.77 -0.05
N PRO A 49 8.39 25.38 -1.19
CA PRO A 49 8.56 24.66 -2.46
C PRO A 49 9.50 23.45 -2.39
N THR A 50 10.46 23.43 -1.46
CA THR A 50 11.37 22.29 -1.30
C THR A 50 10.69 21.04 -0.75
N ASN A 51 9.50 21.18 -0.14
CA ASN A 51 8.70 20.04 0.33
C ASN A 51 8.06 19.30 -0.85
N GLY A 52 7.94 19.94 -2.01
CA GLY A 52 7.35 19.33 -3.19
C GLY A 52 5.86 18.99 -3.03
N PHE A 53 5.48 17.90 -3.69
CA PHE A 53 4.09 17.45 -3.86
C PHE A 53 4.01 15.96 -3.55
N PHE A 54 2.86 15.53 -3.07
CA PHE A 54 2.57 14.10 -2.96
C PHE A 54 2.50 13.45 -4.34
N ARG A 55 3.02 12.23 -4.41
CA ARG A 55 3.07 11.39 -5.61
C ARG A 55 2.25 10.13 -5.40
N ASP A 56 2.26 9.28 -6.41
CA ASP A 56 1.38 8.14 -6.52
C ASP A 56 1.67 7.07 -5.45
N ASP A 57 2.91 6.92 -5.00
CA ASP A 57 3.34 6.05 -3.92
C ASP A 57 2.88 6.48 -2.51
N ASP A 58 2.56 7.75 -2.31
CA ASP A 58 2.10 8.28 -1.01
C ASP A 58 0.68 7.80 -0.61
N VAL A 59 -0.12 7.27 -1.54
CA VAL A 59 -1.58 7.13 -1.34
C VAL A 59 -2.06 5.76 -0.79
N ARG A 60 -1.19 4.74 -0.75
CA ARG A 60 -1.61 3.32 -0.62
C ARG A 60 -1.16 2.60 0.65
N ARG A 61 -0.44 3.26 1.56
CA ARG A 61 0.17 2.62 2.74
C ARG A 61 -0.84 2.06 3.75
N ALA A 62 -1.97 2.74 3.96
CA ALA A 62 -2.96 2.37 4.98
C ALA A 62 -3.56 0.95 4.80
N VAL A 63 -3.75 0.49 3.56
CA VAL A 63 -4.38 -0.82 3.27
C VAL A 63 -3.53 -1.98 3.80
N PHE A 64 -2.21 -1.85 3.71
CA PHE A 64 -1.28 -2.87 4.19
C PHE A 64 -1.21 -2.94 5.71
N ALA A 65 -1.65 -1.91 6.44
CA ALA A 65 -1.79 -1.93 7.90
C ALA A 65 -3.07 -2.58 8.42
N GLY A 66 -3.97 -3.02 7.52
CA GLY A 66 -5.24 -3.67 7.90
C GLY A 66 -6.48 -2.78 7.74
N ALA A 67 -6.36 -1.59 7.15
CA ALA A 67 -7.53 -0.82 6.75
C ALA A 67 -8.39 -1.63 5.75
N CYS A 68 -9.71 -1.47 5.81
CA CYS A 68 -10.64 -2.19 4.93
C CYS A 68 -10.61 -1.68 3.48
N GLY A 69 -9.88 -0.60 3.23
CA GLY A 69 -9.66 0.00 1.93
C GLY A 69 -8.87 1.30 2.07
N THR A 70 -8.85 2.08 1.00
CA THR A 70 -8.42 3.48 0.99
C THR A 70 -9.31 4.25 0.03
N THR A 71 -9.35 5.56 0.18
CA THR A 71 -9.87 6.46 -0.85
C THR A 71 -8.72 7.01 -1.68
N TYR A 72 -9.03 7.65 -2.80
CA TYR A 72 -8.05 8.40 -3.58
C TYR A 72 -8.59 9.80 -3.81
N GLY A 73 -7.72 10.78 -3.67
CA GLY A 73 -7.99 12.13 -4.08
C GLY A 73 -6.82 12.70 -4.84
N HIS A 74 -7.14 13.70 -5.65
CA HIS A 74 -6.18 14.45 -6.44
C HIS A 74 -6.48 15.92 -6.24
N HIS A 75 -5.42 16.73 -6.08
CA HIS A 75 -5.52 18.15 -5.78
C HIS A 75 -6.44 18.93 -6.73
N ALA A 76 -6.23 18.81 -8.04
CA ALA A 76 -7.08 19.44 -9.04
C ALA A 76 -8.51 18.84 -9.14
N VAL A 77 -8.69 17.54 -8.86
CA VAL A 77 -9.98 16.86 -9.05
C VAL A 77 -10.98 17.23 -7.95
N TRP A 78 -10.57 17.20 -6.68
CA TRP A 78 -11.51 17.41 -5.56
C TRP A 78 -12.16 18.81 -5.61
N GLN A 79 -11.42 19.81 -6.10
CA GLN A 79 -11.86 21.20 -6.21
C GLN A 79 -12.40 21.56 -7.60
N PHE A 80 -12.45 20.60 -8.55
CA PHE A 80 -12.79 20.85 -9.95
C PHE A 80 -11.97 22.00 -10.58
N ALA A 81 -10.66 22.04 -10.31
CA ALA A 81 -9.77 23.10 -10.76
C ALA A 81 -9.87 23.31 -12.28
N SER A 82 -9.93 24.57 -12.70
CA SER A 82 -10.03 24.91 -14.12
C SER A 82 -9.29 26.20 -14.42
N VAL A 83 -8.88 26.36 -15.67
CA VAL A 83 -8.21 27.59 -16.15
C VAL A 83 -9.11 28.84 -16.10
N ARG A 84 -10.42 28.68 -15.84
CA ARG A 84 -11.42 29.76 -15.86
C ARG A 84 -11.88 30.21 -14.48
N GLY A 85 -11.29 29.70 -13.40
CA GLY A 85 -11.72 30.00 -12.04
C GLY A 85 -10.57 30.07 -11.04
N PRO A 86 -10.83 30.56 -9.82
CA PRO A 86 -9.85 30.52 -8.74
C PRO A 86 -9.47 29.09 -8.41
N VAL A 87 -8.20 28.88 -8.00
CA VAL A 87 -7.68 27.58 -7.55
C VAL A 87 -7.20 27.69 -6.11
N ILE A 88 -7.41 26.62 -5.34
CA ILE A 88 -6.95 26.48 -3.96
C ILE A 88 -5.56 25.86 -3.97
N ASN A 89 -4.66 26.41 -3.15
CA ASN A 89 -3.30 25.89 -2.92
C ASN A 89 -2.53 25.60 -4.22
N HIS A 90 -2.54 26.56 -5.15
CA HIS A 90 -1.69 26.53 -6.35
C HIS A 90 -1.86 25.26 -7.22
N ALA A 91 -3.08 24.74 -7.37
CA ALA A 91 -3.32 23.65 -8.33
C ALA A 91 -2.80 24.03 -9.73
N ASP A 92 -1.92 23.21 -10.28
CA ASP A 92 -1.13 23.51 -11.48
C ASP A 92 -1.78 22.99 -12.77
N MET A 93 -2.90 22.24 -12.66
CA MET A 93 -3.61 21.66 -13.78
C MET A 93 -5.12 21.64 -13.63
N GLY A 94 -5.82 21.50 -14.76
CA GLY A 94 -7.27 21.34 -14.79
C GLY A 94 -7.72 19.92 -14.44
N TRP A 95 -8.84 19.78 -13.73
CA TRP A 95 -9.35 18.51 -13.21
C TRP A 95 -9.53 17.42 -14.28
N ARG A 96 -9.90 17.80 -15.51
CA ARG A 96 -10.09 16.84 -16.61
C ARG A 96 -8.79 16.15 -17.03
N LEU A 97 -7.68 16.90 -17.00
CA LEU A 97 -6.36 16.35 -17.26
C LEU A 97 -5.87 15.53 -16.07
N ALA A 98 -6.13 16.03 -14.86
CA ALA A 98 -5.79 15.36 -13.60
C ALA A 98 -6.39 13.96 -13.47
N MET A 99 -7.60 13.70 -14.00
CA MET A 99 -8.19 12.35 -14.03
C MET A 99 -7.33 11.30 -14.76
N GLN A 100 -6.36 11.72 -15.57
CA GLN A 100 -5.45 10.83 -16.30
C GLN A 100 -4.15 10.54 -15.55
N ARG A 101 -3.97 11.09 -14.34
CA ARG A 101 -2.77 10.84 -13.54
C ARG A 101 -2.61 9.36 -13.18
N PRO A 102 -1.36 8.91 -12.96
CA PRO A 102 -1.07 7.50 -12.70
C PRO A 102 -1.82 6.92 -11.50
N ALA A 103 -1.85 7.61 -10.36
CA ALA A 103 -2.38 7.03 -9.12
C ALA A 103 -3.85 6.62 -9.25
N ALA A 104 -4.67 7.38 -10.01
CA ALA A 104 -6.06 7.04 -10.28
C ALA A 104 -6.22 5.63 -10.88
N ARG A 105 -5.35 5.23 -11.81
CA ARG A 105 -5.35 3.88 -12.39
C ARG A 105 -4.72 2.87 -11.45
N GLN A 106 -3.67 3.23 -10.73
CA GLN A 106 -2.99 2.35 -9.78
C GLN A 106 -3.90 1.89 -8.64
N MET A 107 -4.90 2.69 -8.24
CA MET A 107 -5.91 2.26 -7.26
C MET A 107 -6.67 1.01 -7.72
N SER A 108 -6.87 0.85 -9.03
CA SER A 108 -7.46 -0.36 -9.58
C SER A 108 -6.56 -1.58 -9.41
N TYR A 109 -5.23 -1.40 -9.47
CA TYR A 109 -4.24 -2.47 -9.25
C TYR A 109 -4.16 -2.87 -7.78
N LEU A 110 -4.19 -1.90 -6.87
CA LEU A 110 -4.30 -2.15 -5.43
C LEU A 110 -5.56 -2.98 -5.11
N ARG A 111 -6.71 -2.58 -5.66
CA ARG A 111 -7.96 -3.34 -5.51
C ARG A 111 -7.82 -4.77 -6.05
N GLN A 112 -7.25 -4.91 -7.24
CA GLN A 112 -7.03 -6.21 -7.88
C GLN A 112 -6.12 -7.11 -7.06
N LEU A 113 -5.02 -6.58 -6.51
CA LEU A 113 -4.13 -7.30 -5.61
C LEU A 113 -4.88 -7.79 -4.37
N MET A 114 -5.57 -6.89 -3.67
CA MET A 114 -6.28 -7.22 -2.43
C MET A 114 -7.39 -8.24 -2.63
N LEU A 115 -8.07 -8.21 -3.79
CA LEU A 115 -9.12 -9.15 -4.15
C LEU A 115 -8.63 -10.41 -4.88
N SER A 116 -7.32 -10.52 -5.16
CA SER A 116 -6.73 -11.74 -5.75
C SER A 116 -6.59 -12.87 -4.73
N ARG A 117 -6.82 -12.59 -3.44
CA ARG A 117 -6.82 -13.54 -2.32
C ARG A 117 -8.12 -13.38 -1.51
N PRO A 118 -8.52 -14.36 -0.68
CA PRO A 118 -9.68 -14.24 0.19
C PRO A 118 -9.59 -12.96 1.03
N PHE A 119 -10.59 -12.08 0.90
CA PHE A 119 -10.51 -10.74 1.49
C PHE A 119 -10.70 -10.74 3.01
N PHE A 120 -11.66 -11.53 3.50
CA PHE A 120 -11.96 -11.65 4.93
C PHE A 120 -10.94 -12.53 5.64
N GLY A 121 -10.66 -12.20 6.91
CA GLY A 121 -9.68 -12.91 7.73
C GLY A 121 -8.23 -12.51 7.44
N ARG A 122 -7.98 -11.40 6.74
CA ARG A 122 -6.64 -10.81 6.65
C ARG A 122 -6.36 -10.00 7.92
N VAL A 123 -5.25 -10.32 8.58
CA VAL A 123 -4.79 -9.68 9.82
C VAL A 123 -3.35 -9.17 9.65
N GLU A 124 -2.96 -8.19 10.46
CA GLU A 124 -1.55 -7.79 10.54
C GLU A 124 -0.68 -8.93 11.07
N ALA A 125 0.54 -9.03 10.56
CA ALA A 125 1.48 -10.11 10.85
C ALA A 125 2.88 -9.56 11.23
N PRO A 126 3.00 -8.72 12.27
CA PRO A 126 4.29 -8.13 12.65
C PRO A 126 5.34 -9.18 13.00
N GLU A 127 4.93 -10.39 13.41
CA GLU A 127 5.82 -11.52 13.66
C GLU A 127 6.63 -11.96 12.43
N MET A 128 6.17 -11.63 11.21
CA MET A 128 6.91 -11.91 9.98
C MET A 128 8.10 -10.97 9.76
N LEU A 129 8.19 -9.87 10.50
CA LEU A 129 9.21 -8.84 10.37
C LEU A 129 10.02 -8.77 11.67
N PRO A 130 10.99 -9.67 11.90
CA PRO A 130 11.69 -9.78 13.19
C PRO A 130 12.53 -8.56 13.55
N ALA A 131 13.02 -7.82 12.55
CA ALA A 131 13.68 -6.51 12.77
C ALA A 131 12.69 -5.45 13.29
N GLY A 132 11.38 -5.69 13.18
CA GLY A 132 10.33 -4.82 13.68
C GLY A 132 10.06 -3.60 12.79
N SER A 133 9.69 -2.51 13.45
CA SER A 133 9.42 -1.22 12.81
C SER A 133 10.71 -0.47 12.53
N SER A 134 10.72 0.36 11.48
CA SER A 134 11.87 1.20 11.16
C SER A 134 11.76 2.54 11.91
N ASP A 135 12.87 3.03 12.44
CA ASP A 135 12.96 4.42 12.96
C ASP A 135 12.77 5.48 11.87
N ASP A 136 12.86 5.06 10.60
CA ASP A 136 12.57 5.86 9.42
C ASP A 136 11.18 5.47 8.87
N PRO A 137 10.14 6.31 9.06
CA PRO A 137 8.79 6.05 8.56
C PRO A 137 8.73 5.79 7.05
N SER A 138 9.65 6.36 6.27
CA SER A 138 9.74 6.12 4.82
C SER A 138 10.17 4.70 4.47
N ARG A 139 10.73 3.97 5.43
CA ARG A 139 11.19 2.58 5.31
C ARG A 139 10.32 1.61 6.09
N GLN A 140 9.20 2.07 6.64
CA GLN A 140 8.29 1.19 7.39
C GLN A 140 7.66 0.14 6.47
N ALA A 141 8.11 -1.09 6.63
CA ALA A 141 7.46 -2.24 6.00
C ALA A 141 6.30 -2.75 6.84
N ILE A 142 5.33 -3.36 6.17
CA ILE A 142 4.12 -3.86 6.82
C ILE A 142 3.79 -5.23 6.25
N ALA A 143 3.59 -6.20 7.14
CA ALA A 143 3.20 -7.54 6.79
C ALA A 143 1.76 -7.82 7.24
N THR A 144 0.99 -8.48 6.38
CA THR A 144 -0.32 -9.03 6.71
C THR A 144 -0.40 -10.47 6.21
N ARG A 145 -1.23 -11.26 6.85
CA ARG A 145 -1.50 -12.65 6.43
C ARG A 145 -2.95 -13.00 6.63
N SER A 146 -3.39 -14.09 6.01
CA SER A 146 -4.66 -14.71 6.38
C SER A 146 -4.58 -15.42 7.73
N GLU A 147 -5.69 -15.43 8.45
CA GLU A 147 -5.88 -16.20 9.69
C GLU A 147 -5.65 -17.70 9.47
N ASP A 148 -6.10 -18.23 8.33
CA ASP A 148 -5.86 -19.62 7.93
C ASP A 148 -4.43 -19.90 7.41
N ARG A 149 -3.57 -18.88 7.45
CA ARG A 149 -2.15 -18.91 7.05
C ARG A 149 -1.93 -19.35 5.60
N SER A 150 -2.92 -19.14 4.74
CA SER A 150 -2.87 -19.52 3.32
C SER A 150 -2.07 -18.58 2.45
N TYR A 151 -1.92 -17.31 2.85
CA TYR A 151 -1.15 -16.32 2.12
C TYR A 151 -0.68 -15.20 3.04
N ALA A 152 0.31 -14.44 2.58
CA ALA A 152 0.76 -13.20 3.19
C ALA A 152 1.08 -12.14 2.13
N PHE A 153 0.96 -10.87 2.52
CA PHE A 153 1.43 -9.71 1.78
C PHE A 153 2.44 -8.97 2.64
N ILE A 154 3.60 -8.65 2.08
CA ILE A 154 4.62 -7.82 2.74
C ILE A 154 4.89 -6.62 1.85
N PHE A 155 4.55 -5.43 2.34
CA PHE A 155 4.75 -4.16 1.64
C PHE A 155 6.14 -3.59 1.93
N PHE A 156 6.87 -3.28 0.85
CA PHE A 156 8.16 -2.62 0.85
C PHE A 156 7.95 -1.20 0.32
N PRO A 157 8.05 -0.16 1.17
CA PRO A 157 7.83 1.22 0.73
C PRO A 157 8.94 1.78 -0.17
N GLN A 158 10.08 1.08 -0.33
CA GLN A 158 11.21 1.58 -1.13
C GLN A 158 11.82 0.52 -2.05
N ALA A 159 12.23 0.98 -3.23
CA ALA A 159 13.09 0.26 -4.16
C ALA A 159 14.35 -0.28 -3.46
N ARG A 160 14.78 -1.51 -3.81
CA ARG A 160 16.00 -2.13 -3.28
C ARG A 160 16.08 -2.24 -1.75
N GLN A 161 14.99 -1.97 -1.02
CA GLN A 161 14.95 -2.13 0.42
C GLN A 161 15.16 -3.60 0.78
N ARG A 162 15.99 -3.83 1.79
CA ARG A 162 16.33 -5.16 2.29
C ARG A 162 15.58 -5.40 3.59
N ILE A 163 14.83 -6.49 3.66
CA ILE A 163 14.01 -6.85 4.82
C ILE A 163 14.18 -8.33 5.08
N GLU A 164 14.49 -8.66 6.33
CA GLU A 164 14.47 -10.03 6.78
C GLU A 164 13.03 -10.44 7.09
N ILE A 165 12.57 -11.55 6.52
CA ILE A 165 11.19 -11.99 6.63
C ILE A 165 11.16 -13.42 7.18
N ASP A 166 10.34 -13.63 8.21
CA ASP A 166 9.99 -14.96 8.69
C ASP A 166 8.76 -15.49 7.95
N PHE A 167 8.99 -16.42 7.04
CA PHE A 167 7.96 -17.08 6.26
C PHE A 167 7.25 -18.20 7.01
N ALA A 168 7.61 -18.50 8.28
CA ALA A 168 6.94 -19.51 9.08
C ALA A 168 5.45 -19.20 9.30
N ALA A 169 5.05 -17.92 9.22
CA ALA A 169 3.66 -17.53 9.37
C ALA A 169 2.74 -18.04 8.24
N VAL A 170 3.28 -18.41 7.06
CA VAL A 170 2.55 -19.07 5.97
C VAL A 170 2.76 -20.58 6.06
N ARG A 171 1.67 -21.35 6.00
CA ARG A 171 1.73 -22.82 6.18
C ARG A 171 2.20 -23.55 4.92
N GLY A 172 2.80 -24.72 5.13
CA GLY A 172 3.11 -25.68 4.07
C GLY A 172 4.16 -25.19 3.06
N PRO A 173 4.25 -25.83 1.89
CA PRO A 173 5.08 -25.37 0.79
C PRO A 173 4.62 -23.98 0.30
N ARG A 174 5.58 -23.12 -0.03
CA ARG A 174 5.33 -21.71 -0.34
C ARG A 174 5.80 -21.37 -1.75
N ARG A 175 5.11 -20.43 -2.39
CA ARG A 175 5.56 -19.75 -3.60
C ARG A 175 5.45 -18.25 -3.39
N ALA A 176 6.32 -17.48 -4.03
CA ALA A 176 6.33 -16.03 -3.88
C ALA A 176 6.32 -15.30 -5.21
N TRP A 177 5.85 -14.05 -5.15
CA TRP A 177 5.78 -13.12 -6.25
C TRP A 177 6.16 -11.73 -5.79
N TRP A 178 6.86 -10.99 -6.62
CA TRP A 178 6.91 -9.54 -6.53
C TRP A 178 5.75 -8.96 -7.32
N PHE A 179 4.93 -8.13 -6.68
CA PHE A 179 3.88 -7.36 -7.32
C PHE A 179 4.27 -5.88 -7.33
N ASP A 180 4.22 -5.27 -8.51
CA ASP A 180 4.43 -3.85 -8.75
C ASP A 180 3.07 -3.11 -8.66
N PRO A 181 2.83 -2.29 -7.63
CA PRO A 181 1.60 -1.52 -7.50
C PRO A 181 1.40 -0.44 -8.57
N GLN A 182 2.47 0.00 -9.23
CA GLN A 182 2.43 1.04 -10.26
C GLN A 182 2.02 0.47 -11.62
N ALA A 183 2.51 -0.73 -11.95
CA ALA A 183 2.21 -1.41 -13.21
C ALA A 183 1.09 -2.44 -13.11
N GLY A 184 0.74 -2.91 -11.91
CA GLY A 184 -0.20 -4.02 -11.70
C GLY A 184 0.35 -5.37 -12.16
N MET A 185 1.68 -5.50 -12.26
CA MET A 185 2.36 -6.68 -12.77
C MET A 185 2.89 -7.54 -11.63
N ALA A 186 2.85 -8.86 -11.81
CA ALA A 186 3.41 -9.83 -10.86
C ALA A 186 4.48 -10.70 -11.53
N GLU A 187 5.63 -10.82 -10.87
CA GLU A 187 6.74 -11.67 -11.30
C GLU A 187 7.05 -12.72 -10.23
N LYS A 188 7.26 -13.97 -10.63
CA LYS A 188 7.62 -15.04 -9.68
C LYS A 188 9.00 -14.76 -9.09
N THR A 189 9.15 -15.05 -7.80
CA THR A 189 10.46 -15.03 -7.14
C THR A 189 10.70 -16.32 -6.37
N ALA A 190 11.95 -16.74 -6.30
CA ALA A 190 12.32 -17.96 -5.61
C ALA A 190 12.39 -17.71 -4.10
N LEU A 191 11.86 -18.66 -3.33
CA LEU A 191 12.11 -18.75 -1.88
C LEU A 191 13.03 -19.94 -1.62
N PRO A 192 14.15 -19.76 -0.88
CA PRO A 192 14.94 -20.87 -0.38
C PRO A 192 14.09 -21.82 0.48
N ASN A 193 13.92 -23.07 0.05
CA ASN A 193 13.06 -24.04 0.75
C ASN A 193 13.58 -24.47 2.14
N THR A 194 14.83 -24.18 2.48
CA THR A 194 15.51 -24.68 3.69
C THR A 194 15.49 -23.72 4.87
N LYS A 195 15.07 -22.47 4.68
CA LYS A 195 15.05 -21.45 5.73
C LYS A 195 13.66 -20.86 5.88
N THR A 196 13.26 -20.61 7.12
CA THR A 196 12.05 -19.83 7.42
C THR A 196 12.36 -18.34 7.41
N LEU A 197 13.56 -17.97 7.84
CA LEU A 197 14.04 -16.59 7.87
C LEU A 197 14.92 -16.29 6.66
N ILE A 198 14.47 -15.36 5.80
CA ILE A 198 15.17 -15.03 4.55
C ILE A 198 15.23 -13.51 4.37
N LEU A 199 16.40 -13.01 4.01
CA LEU A 199 16.60 -11.63 3.61
C LEU A 199 16.15 -11.43 2.18
N MET A 200 15.06 -10.69 2.00
CA MET A 200 14.51 -10.32 0.70
C MET A 200 14.94 -8.90 0.33
N THR A 201 15.13 -8.65 -0.96
CA THR A 201 15.44 -7.32 -1.50
C THR A 201 14.37 -6.94 -2.50
N ALA A 202 13.70 -5.80 -2.29
CA ALA A 202 12.70 -5.30 -3.23
C ALA A 202 13.31 -5.11 -4.64
N PRO A 203 12.54 -5.32 -5.72
CA PRO A 203 13.01 -5.11 -7.07
C PRO A 203 13.56 -3.69 -7.30
N ASN A 204 14.44 -3.57 -8.29
CA ASN A 204 14.86 -2.26 -8.79
C ASN A 204 13.84 -1.74 -9.83
N GLY A 205 13.79 -0.42 -10.03
CA GLY A 205 12.94 0.18 -11.06
C GLY A 205 11.46 0.34 -10.70
N VAL A 206 11.09 0.04 -9.45
CA VAL A 206 9.78 0.34 -8.86
C VAL A 206 10.00 1.27 -7.66
N ALA A 207 9.06 2.17 -7.35
CA ALA A 207 9.18 3.01 -6.15
C ALA A 207 8.92 2.18 -4.87
N ASP A 208 7.94 1.28 -4.94
CA ASP A 208 7.50 0.39 -3.88
C ASP A 208 7.12 -0.98 -4.45
N ALA A 209 7.03 -2.00 -3.60
CA ALA A 209 6.74 -3.36 -4.01
C ALA A 209 5.94 -4.13 -2.96
N VAL A 210 5.19 -5.13 -3.40
CA VAL A 210 4.55 -6.09 -2.48
C VAL A 210 5.10 -7.48 -2.75
N LEU A 211 5.71 -8.09 -1.74
CA LEU A 211 5.99 -9.52 -1.77
C LEU A 211 4.70 -10.27 -1.41
N VAL A 212 4.19 -11.06 -2.35
CA VAL A 212 3.05 -11.94 -2.14
C VAL A 212 3.54 -13.35 -1.92
N VAL A 213 3.14 -13.97 -0.82
CA VAL A 213 3.52 -15.34 -0.46
C VAL A 213 2.26 -16.18 -0.39
N ASP A 214 2.21 -17.28 -1.13
CA ASP A 214 1.09 -18.22 -1.10
C ASP A 214 1.52 -19.58 -0.57
N CYS A 215 0.64 -20.21 0.19
CA CYS A 215 0.62 -21.67 0.36
C CYS A 215 0.28 -22.32 -1.00
N VAL A 216 1.14 -23.24 -1.47
CA VAL A 216 1.01 -23.86 -2.80
C VAL A 216 -0.32 -24.60 -2.97
N ASP A 217 -0.80 -25.25 -1.91
CA ASP A 217 -2.03 -26.07 -1.91
C ASP A 217 -3.29 -25.28 -2.27
N ARG A 218 -3.27 -23.95 -2.12
CA ARG A 218 -4.41 -23.08 -2.42
C ARG A 218 -4.53 -22.71 -3.89
N ASN A 219 -3.48 -22.92 -4.67
CA ASN A 219 -3.44 -22.68 -6.11
C ASN A 219 -4.05 -21.33 -6.54
N PHE A 220 -3.78 -20.25 -5.80
CA PHE A 220 -4.21 -18.91 -6.19
C PHE A 220 -3.68 -18.52 -7.59
N PRO A 221 -4.36 -17.64 -8.33
CA PRO A 221 -3.80 -17.10 -9.56
C PRO A 221 -2.62 -16.15 -9.26
N SER A 222 -1.95 -15.71 -10.33
CA SER A 222 -0.98 -14.62 -10.23
C SER A 222 -1.59 -13.43 -9.47
N PRO A 223 -0.87 -12.78 -8.53
CA PRO A 223 -1.38 -11.60 -7.84
C PRO A 223 -1.88 -10.53 -8.82
N GLY A 224 -2.99 -9.87 -8.47
CA GLY A 224 -3.67 -8.91 -9.34
C GLY A 224 -4.66 -9.54 -10.32
N LEU A 225 -4.61 -10.85 -10.57
CA LEU A 225 -5.66 -11.53 -11.34
C LEU A 225 -6.79 -11.95 -10.39
N LEU A 226 -8.00 -11.48 -10.67
CA LEU A 226 -9.18 -11.88 -9.91
C LEU A 226 -9.48 -13.37 -10.17
N GLN A 227 -9.78 -14.11 -9.11
CA GLN A 227 -10.35 -15.44 -9.28
C GLN A 227 -11.68 -15.28 -10.04
N GLY A 228 -11.82 -15.98 -11.17
CA GLY A 228 -13.10 -16.04 -11.88
C GLY A 228 -14.18 -16.36 -10.86
N ARG A 229 -15.29 -15.61 -10.90
CA ARG A 229 -16.41 -15.83 -9.96
C ARG A 229 -16.75 -17.31 -9.97
N MET A 230 -16.49 -18.01 -8.86
CA MET A 230 -17.20 -19.26 -8.61
C MET A 230 -18.66 -18.86 -8.39
N SER A 231 -19.44 -19.04 -9.46
CA SER A 231 -20.91 -18.98 -9.46
C SER A 231 -21.50 -19.96 -8.47
#